data_AF-A0A1B6H7R6-F1
#
_entry.id   AF-A0A1B6H7R6-F1
#
_cell.length_a   1.000
_cell.length_b   1.000
_cell.length_c   1.000
_cell.angle_alpha   90.00
_cell.angle_beta   90.00
_cell.angle_gamma   90.00
#
_symmetry.space_group_name_H-M   'P 1'
#
loop_
_entity.id
_entity.type
_entity.pdbx_description
1 polymer ?
#
loop_
_entity_poly.entity_id
_entity_poly.type
_entity_poly.pdbx_seq_one_letter_code
_entity_poly.pdbx_strand_id
1 'polypeptide(L)'
;CARPVTMAASNSSGFDSNCMTLTRFVLAEQQKYPEACGDLTQLLVSIQTAVKAVSSAVRKAGIAKLYGIAGSTNVQGEEVKKLDVLSNELFINMLSASFTTCVLVSEENDQAIIVEVERQGKYIVCFDPLDGSSNIDCLV
;
A
#
# COMPACT_ATOMS: atom_id res chain seq x y z
N CYS A 1 -16.80 -23.57 1.04
CA CYS A 1 -18.23 -23.18 1.11
C CYS A 1 -18.45 -21.83 0.42
N ALA A 2 -18.53 -21.80 -0.90
CA ALA A 2 -18.88 -20.59 -1.64
C ALA A 2 -20.41 -20.54 -1.78
N ARG A 3 -21.02 -19.42 -1.37
CA ARG A 3 -22.43 -19.12 -1.70
C ARG A 3 -22.44 -18.21 -2.92
N PRO A 4 -23.34 -18.43 -3.89
CA PRO A 4 -23.43 -17.58 -5.07
C PRO A 4 -23.83 -16.16 -4.67
N VAL A 5 -23.09 -15.16 -5.16
CA VAL A 5 -23.45 -13.75 -5.04
C VAL A 5 -24.36 -13.42 -6.24
N THR A 6 -25.67 -13.50 -6.03
CA THR A 6 -26.65 -13.02 -7.00
C THR A 6 -26.64 -11.50 -6.98
N MET A 7 -26.16 -10.85 -8.04
CA MET A 7 -26.30 -9.41 -8.23
C MET A 7 -27.76 -9.10 -8.60
N ALA A 8 -28.57 -8.80 -7.58
CA ALA A 8 -29.92 -8.31 -7.78
C ALA A 8 -29.85 -6.86 -8.29
N ALA A 9 -30.38 -6.61 -9.49
CA ALA A 9 -30.61 -5.25 -9.96
C ALA A 9 -31.78 -4.64 -9.18
N SER A 10 -31.49 -3.77 -8.22
CA SER A 10 -32.51 -3.00 -7.50
C SER A 10 -32.67 -1.61 -8.13
N ASN A 11 -33.80 -1.40 -8.80
CA ASN A 11 -34.32 -0.08 -9.11
C ASN A 11 -34.82 0.55 -7.79
N SER A 12 -34.08 1.49 -7.22
CA SER A 12 -34.59 2.32 -6.12
C SER A 12 -33.87 3.67 -6.09
N SER A 13 -34.63 4.75 -6.27
CA SER A 13 -34.23 6.13 -5.98
C SER A 13 -34.03 6.32 -4.48
N GLY A 14 -32.90 5.85 -3.97
CA GLY A 14 -32.45 5.98 -2.58
C GLY A 14 -30.93 5.96 -2.57
N PHE A 15 -30.31 6.57 -1.55
CA PHE A 15 -28.85 6.57 -1.40
C PHE A 15 -28.32 5.12 -1.43
N ASP A 16 -27.52 4.81 -2.44
CA ASP A 16 -26.85 3.53 -2.54
C ASP A 16 -25.70 3.50 -1.53
N SER A 17 -25.95 2.84 -0.40
CA SER A 17 -24.96 2.61 0.66
C SER A 17 -24.06 1.39 0.36
N ASN A 18 -24.35 0.63 -0.69
CA ASN A 18 -23.65 -0.60 -1.05
C ASN A 18 -22.40 -0.31 -1.91
N CYS A 19 -21.44 0.42 -1.35
CA CYS A 19 -20.20 0.76 -2.06
C CYS A 19 -19.30 -0.48 -2.28
N MET A 20 -18.75 -0.59 -3.50
CA MET A 20 -17.72 -1.57 -3.82
C MET A 20 -16.34 -1.05 -3.40
N THR A 21 -15.72 -1.68 -2.41
CA THR A 21 -14.34 -1.41 -2.00
C THR A 21 -13.38 -2.35 -2.72
N LEU A 22 -12.09 -1.99 -2.78
CA LEU A 22 -11.06 -2.85 -3.35
C LEU A 22 -10.98 -4.20 -2.61
N THR A 23 -11.00 -4.22 -1.27
CA THR A 23 -11.06 -5.47 -0.50
C THR A 23 -12.26 -6.33 -0.88
N ARG A 24 -13.45 -5.73 -1.04
CA ARG A 24 -14.66 -6.46 -1.42
C ARG A 24 -14.56 -7.04 -2.83
N PHE A 25 -14.02 -6.26 -3.77
CA PHE A 25 -13.77 -6.72 -5.13
C PHE A 25 -12.81 -7.91 -5.14
N VAL A 26 -11.66 -7.80 -4.46
CA VAL A 26 -10.66 -8.88 -4.39
C VAL A 26 -11.24 -10.15 -3.77
N LEU A 27 -12.03 -10.03 -2.68
CA LEU A 27 -12.71 -11.17 -2.07
C LEU A 27 -13.74 -11.81 -3.02
N ALA A 28 -14.49 -11.01 -3.77
CA ALA A 28 -15.44 -11.51 -4.76
C ALA A 28 -14.74 -12.23 -5.93
N GLU A 29 -13.59 -11.72 -6.38
CA GLU A 29 -12.77 -12.39 -7.38
C GLU A 29 -12.19 -13.71 -6.85
N GLN A 30 -11.67 -13.74 -5.63
CA GLN A 30 -11.17 -14.98 -5.00
C GLN A 30 -12.25 -16.06 -4.96
N GLN A 31 -13.50 -15.71 -4.64
CA GLN A 31 -14.60 -16.68 -4.57
C GLN A 31 -14.92 -17.39 -5.89
N LYS A 32 -14.48 -16.84 -7.03
CA LYS A 32 -14.66 -17.47 -8.34
C LYS A 32 -13.74 -18.68 -8.54
N TYR A 33 -12.69 -18.83 -7.73
CA TYR A 33 -11.65 -19.85 -7.85
C TYR A 33 -11.60 -20.72 -6.59
N PRO A 34 -12.22 -21.92 -6.60
CA PRO A 34 -12.28 -22.80 -5.43
C PRO A 34 -10.92 -23.21 -4.86
N GLU A 35 -9.89 -23.23 -5.69
CA GLU A 35 -8.50 -23.55 -5.35
C GLU A 35 -7.74 -22.39 -4.68
N ALA A 36 -8.28 -21.17 -4.69
CA ALA A 36 -7.60 -20.00 -4.16
C ALA A 36 -7.53 -20.03 -2.62
N CYS A 37 -6.32 -20.16 -2.07
CA CYS A 37 -6.08 -20.21 -0.63
C CYS A 37 -6.22 -18.86 0.08
N GLY A 38 -6.23 -17.75 -0.65
CA GLY A 38 -6.32 -16.38 -0.11
C GLY A 38 -4.99 -15.64 0.02
N ASP A 39 -3.85 -16.28 -0.31
CA ASP A 39 -2.52 -15.69 -0.23
C ASP A 39 -2.42 -14.37 -1.05
N LEU A 40 -2.93 -14.37 -2.29
CA LEU A 40 -2.95 -13.15 -3.12
C LEU A 40 -3.86 -12.06 -2.53
N THR A 41 -4.99 -12.44 -1.94
CA THR A 41 -5.90 -11.50 -1.29
C THR A 41 -5.21 -10.82 -0.11
N GLN A 42 -4.51 -11.60 0.71
CA GLN A 42 -3.75 -11.08 1.84
C GLN A 42 -2.61 -10.15 1.38
N LEU A 43 -1.89 -10.51 0.31
CA LEU A 43 -0.89 -9.64 -0.31
C LEU A 43 -1.47 -8.29 -0.74
N LEU A 44 -2.60 -8.31 -1.46
CA LEU A 44 -3.26 -7.09 -1.93
C LEU A 44 -3.80 -6.22 -0.78
N VAL A 45 -4.22 -6.83 0.33
CA VAL A 45 -4.63 -6.09 1.54
C VAL A 45 -3.42 -5.43 2.21
N SER A 46 -2.27 -6.10 2.27
CA SER A 46 -1.02 -5.50 2.75
C SER A 46 -0.58 -4.32 1.89
N ILE A 47 -0.61 -4.45 0.56
CA ILE A 47 -0.30 -3.35 -0.38
C ILE A 47 -1.24 -2.17 -0.14
N GLN A 48 -2.55 -2.40 -0.05
CA GLN A 48 -3.53 -1.35 0.24
C GLN A 48 -3.21 -0.60 1.55
N THR A 49 -2.76 -1.33 2.56
CA THR A 49 -2.43 -0.77 3.87
C THR A 49 -1.16 0.09 3.80
N ALA A 50 -0.12 -0.39 3.11
CA ALA A 50 1.09 0.39 2.84
C ALA A 50 0.76 1.69 2.08
N VAL A 51 -0.02 1.60 1.00
CA VAL A 51 -0.42 2.77 0.20
C VAL A 51 -1.21 3.80 1.03
N LYS A 52 -2.15 3.34 1.88
CA LYS A 52 -2.89 4.25 2.78
C LYS A 52 -1.97 4.95 3.79
N ALA A 53 -0.97 4.23 4.32
CA ALA A 53 0.01 4.79 5.26
C ALA A 53 0.90 5.83 4.57
N VAL A 54 1.47 5.50 3.41
CA VAL A 54 2.27 6.43 2.59
C VAL A 54 1.45 7.67 2.22
N SER A 55 0.23 7.48 1.73
CA SER A 55 -0.67 8.58 1.39
C SER A 55 -1.00 9.48 2.59
N SER A 56 -1.09 8.92 3.80
CA SER A 56 -1.23 9.71 5.03
C SER A 56 0.03 10.52 5.34
N ALA A 57 1.21 9.90 5.21
CA ALA A 57 2.49 10.56 5.44
C ALA A 57 2.75 11.71 4.46
N VAL A 58 2.55 11.48 3.15
CA VAL A 58 2.70 12.49 2.09
C VAL A 58 1.83 13.71 2.37
N ARG A 59 0.55 13.52 2.71
CA ARG A 59 -0.37 14.63 3.01
C ARG A 59 0.04 15.41 4.25
N LYS A 60 0.56 14.75 5.29
CA LYS A 60 1.04 15.41 6.51
C LYS A 60 2.35 16.18 6.28
N ALA A 61 3.25 15.65 5.46
CA ALA A 61 4.48 16.33 5.08
C ALA A 61 4.17 17.67 4.39
N GLY A 62 3.16 17.70 3.51
CA GLY A 62 2.69 18.95 2.90
C GLY A 62 2.21 19.98 3.94
N ILE A 63 1.49 19.55 4.98
CA ILE A 63 1.02 20.43 6.06
C ILE A 63 2.17 20.94 6.93
N ALA A 64 3.13 20.09 7.30
CA ALA A 64 4.30 20.49 8.08
C ALA A 64 5.13 21.55 7.34
N LYS A 65 5.28 21.41 6.01
CA LYS A 65 5.88 22.42 5.14
C LYS A 65 5.07 23.72 5.06
N LEU A 66 3.74 23.64 4.90
CA LEU A 66 2.84 24.80 4.78
C LEU A 66 2.77 25.68 6.04
N TYR A 67 2.79 25.06 7.23
CA TYR A 67 2.70 25.80 8.49
C TYR A 67 4.05 26.29 9.02
N GLY A 68 5.17 25.94 8.35
CA GLY A 68 6.51 26.42 8.67
C GLY A 68 6.77 26.46 10.17
N ILE A 69 6.48 25.37 10.90
CA ILE A 69 6.46 25.37 12.37
C ILE A 69 7.84 25.76 12.89
N ALA A 70 7.93 27.05 13.22
CA ALA A 70 8.87 27.76 14.06
C ALA A 70 10.24 27.10 14.25
N GLY A 71 11.19 27.47 13.39
CA GLY A 71 12.61 27.57 13.80
C GLY A 71 13.49 26.34 13.61
N SER A 72 13.04 25.28 12.95
CA SER A 72 13.94 24.17 12.54
C SER A 72 13.89 23.94 11.03
N THR A 73 14.33 24.94 10.28
CA THR A 73 14.83 24.74 8.91
C THR A 73 15.98 23.73 8.98
N ASN A 74 15.74 22.47 8.63
CA ASN A 74 16.82 21.58 8.21
C ASN A 74 17.20 22.00 6.79
N VAL A 75 18.20 22.87 6.71
CA VAL A 75 18.53 23.78 5.60
C VAL A 75 19.04 23.11 4.31
N GLN A 76 18.82 21.82 4.04
CA GLN A 76 19.59 21.09 3.01
C GLN A 76 18.85 20.00 2.19
N GLY A 77 17.52 19.95 2.14
CA GLY A 77 16.82 18.95 1.29
C GLY A 77 16.69 17.56 1.93
N GLU A 78 16.80 17.48 3.26
CA GLU A 78 16.67 16.23 4.03
C GLU A 78 15.22 15.72 4.17
N GLU A 79 14.21 16.59 4.07
CA GLU A 79 12.81 16.16 4.24
C GLU A 79 12.29 15.25 3.12
N VAL A 80 12.78 15.44 1.88
CA VAL A 80 12.35 14.63 0.72
C VAL A 80 12.88 13.20 0.86
N LYS A 81 14.19 13.05 1.12
CA LYS A 81 14.81 11.75 1.42
C LYS A 81 14.13 11.01 2.59
N LYS A 82 13.58 11.72 3.57
CA LYS A 82 12.85 11.10 4.69
C LYS A 82 11.55 10.43 4.24
N LEU A 83 10.88 10.93 3.20
CA LEU A 83 9.62 10.36 2.74
C LEU A 83 9.82 9.11 1.87
N ASP A 84 10.88 9.10 1.06
CA ASP A 84 11.34 7.92 0.31
C ASP A 84 11.69 6.77 1.26
N VAL A 85 12.55 7.06 2.26
CA VAL A 85 12.93 6.10 3.31
C VAL A 85 11.70 5.60 4.08
N LEU A 86 10.81 6.52 4.50
CA LEU A 86 9.59 6.14 5.22
C LEU A 86 8.68 5.25 4.37
N SER A 87 8.50 5.58 3.09
CA SER A 87 7.63 4.81 2.19
C SER A 87 8.20 3.43 1.95
N ASN A 88 9.51 3.33 1.75
CA ASN A 88 10.22 2.06 1.63
C ASN A 88 10.05 1.18 2.88
N GLU A 89 10.30 1.73 4.07
CA GLU A 89 10.12 1.01 5.34
C GLU A 89 8.68 0.53 5.52
N LEU A 90 7.68 1.36 5.20
CA LEU A 90 6.27 0.99 5.29
C LEU A 90 5.94 -0.18 4.36
N PHE A 91 6.40 -0.14 3.11
CA PHE A 91 6.19 -1.24 2.15
C PHE A 91 6.87 -2.52 2.61
N ILE A 92 8.16 -2.48 2.96
CA ILE A 92 8.92 -3.65 3.41
C ILE A 92 8.26 -4.29 4.63
N ASN A 93 7.89 -3.48 5.63
CA ASN A 93 7.26 -3.98 6.86
C ASN A 93 5.90 -4.62 6.59
N MET A 94 5.04 -3.98 5.78
CA MET A 94 3.70 -4.49 5.49
C MET A 94 3.72 -5.75 4.60
N LEU A 95 4.64 -5.82 3.65
CA LEU A 95 4.80 -6.95 2.74
C LEU A 95 5.47 -8.14 3.44
N SER A 96 6.46 -7.91 4.29
CA SER A 96 7.11 -8.97 5.07
C SER A 96 6.18 -9.53 6.15
N ALA A 97 5.35 -8.69 6.77
CA ALA A 97 4.34 -9.11 7.75
C ALA A 97 3.10 -9.76 7.12
N SER A 98 3.01 -9.82 5.79
CA SER A 98 1.86 -10.42 5.10
C SER A 98 1.85 -11.95 5.11
N PHE A 99 3.00 -12.59 5.38
CA PHE A 99 3.22 -14.05 5.22
C PHE A 99 2.99 -14.58 3.80
N THR A 100 2.98 -13.69 2.80
CA THR A 100 2.69 -14.04 1.41
C THR A 100 3.87 -13.85 0.47
N THR A 101 4.93 -13.16 0.92
CA THR A 101 6.08 -12.80 0.09
C THR A 101 7.34 -13.55 0.50
N CYS A 102 8.24 -13.84 -0.44
CA CYS A 102 9.54 -14.46 -0.18
C CYS A 102 10.72 -13.56 -0.55
N VAL A 103 10.56 -12.71 -1.57
CA VAL A 103 11.57 -11.75 -2.02
C VAL A 103 10.90 -10.42 -2.34
N LEU A 104 11.53 -9.34 -1.89
CA LEU A 104 11.12 -7.98 -2.19
C LEU A 104 12.24 -7.26 -2.95
N VAL A 105 11.88 -6.52 -4.00
CA VAL A 105 12.81 -5.68 -4.77
C VAL A 105 12.26 -4.26 -4.75
N SER A 106 12.99 -3.35 -4.11
CA SER A 106 12.64 -1.94 -4.00
C SER A 106 13.60 -1.11 -4.85
N GLU A 107 13.10 -0.03 -5.45
CA GLU A 107 13.95 0.97 -6.10
C GLU A 107 14.93 1.63 -5.11
N GLU A 108 14.55 1.71 -3.83
CA GLU A 108 15.33 2.30 -2.73
C GLU A 108 16.36 1.36 -2.07
N ASN A 109 16.50 0.12 -2.57
CA ASN A 109 17.44 -0.86 -2.04
C ASN A 109 18.35 -1.44 -3.12
N ASP A 110 19.67 -1.33 -2.92
CA ASP A 110 20.67 -1.87 -3.84
C ASP A 110 20.59 -3.40 -4.05
N GLN A 111 20.07 -4.12 -3.05
CA GLN A 111 19.99 -5.57 -3.04
C GLN A 111 18.56 -6.03 -2.77
N ALA A 112 18.19 -7.15 -3.37
CA ALA A 112 16.92 -7.80 -3.08
C ALA A 112 16.83 -8.18 -1.60
N ILE A 113 15.67 -7.95 -1.01
CA ILE A 113 15.38 -8.24 0.40
C ILE A 113 14.79 -9.64 0.46
N ILE A 114 15.49 -10.54 1.15
CA ILE A 114 15.03 -11.90 1.39
C ILE A 114 14.20 -11.90 2.68
N VAL A 115 12.93 -12.29 2.57
CA VAL A 115 12.02 -12.35 3.73
C VAL A 115 12.47 -13.49 4.66
N GLU A 116 12.39 -13.26 5.97
CA GLU A 116 12.67 -14.27 7.01
C GLU A 116 11.88 -15.55 6.77
N VAL A 117 12.50 -16.71 6.93
CA VAL A 117 11.94 -18.03 6.58
C VAL A 117 10.57 -18.26 7.25
N GLU A 118 10.41 -17.81 8.50
CA GLU A 118 9.18 -17.95 9.28
C GLU A 118 8.02 -17.09 8.75
N ARG A 119 8.32 -16.12 7.87
CA ARG A 119 7.39 -15.17 7.27
C ARG A 119 7.26 -15.33 5.75
N GLN A 120 7.92 -16.33 5.16
CA GLN A 120 7.92 -16.50 3.71
C GLN A 120 6.57 -17.01 3.21
N GLY A 121 6.12 -16.40 2.10
CA GLY A 121 5.08 -16.94 1.24
C GLY A 121 5.60 -17.24 -0.16
N LYS A 122 4.70 -17.20 -1.14
CA LYS A 122 4.94 -17.68 -2.50
C LYS A 122 5.28 -16.57 -3.50
N TYR A 123 5.09 -15.31 -3.13
CA TYR A 123 5.18 -14.18 -4.06
C TYR A 123 6.49 -13.42 -3.98
N ILE A 124 6.96 -12.97 -5.14
CA ILE A 124 8.02 -11.96 -5.26
C ILE A 124 7.35 -10.64 -5.60
N VAL A 125 7.73 -9.56 -4.92
CA VAL A 125 7.15 -8.23 -5.15
C VAL A 125 8.25 -7.25 -5.52
N CYS A 126 8.15 -6.68 -6.72
CA CYS A 126 8.97 -5.55 -7.15
C CYS A 126 8.12 -4.28 -7.04
N PHE A 127 8.66 -3.23 -6.41
CA PHE A 127 7.93 -1.99 -6.19
C PHE A 127 8.84 -0.76 -6.21
N ASP A 128 8.25 0.37 -6.61
CA ASP A 128 8.74 1.71 -6.34
C ASP A 128 7.86 2.27 -5.21
N PRO A 129 8.42 2.54 -4.01
CA PRO A 129 7.62 2.93 -2.85
C PRO A 129 7.06 4.35 -2.96
N LEU A 130 7.69 5.23 -3.77
CA LEU A 130 7.27 6.61 -3.95
C LEU A 130 7.76 7.21 -5.28
N ASP A 131 7.07 6.86 -6.36
CA ASP A 131 7.37 7.43 -7.68
C ASP A 131 7.20 8.96 -7.70
N GLY A 132 8.13 9.63 -8.36
CA GLY A 132 8.13 11.07 -8.54
C GLY A 132 8.34 11.86 -7.26
N SER A 133 9.03 11.31 -6.25
CA SER A 133 9.42 12.03 -5.03
C SER A 133 10.15 13.35 -5.31
N SER A 134 10.88 13.43 -6.43
CA SER A 134 11.47 14.67 -6.93
C SER A 134 10.46 15.79 -7.20
N ASN A 135 9.23 15.45 -7.62
CA ASN A 135 8.16 16.42 -7.87
C ASN A 135 7.48 16.90 -6.57
N ILE A 136 7.68 16.20 -5.46
CA ILE A 136 7.15 16.62 -4.15
C ILE A 136 7.84 17.89 -3.67
N ASP A 137 9.07 18.16 -4.14
CA ASP A 137 9.79 19.40 -3.87
C ASP A 137 9.36 20.58 -4.75
N CYS A 138 8.58 20.32 -5.82
CA CYS A 138 8.07 21.35 -6.73
C CYS A 138 6.64 21.81 -6.43
N LEU A 139 5.95 21.22 -5.43
CA LEU A 139 4.61 21.64 -4.97
C LEU A 139 4.65 22.90 -4.09
N VAL A 140 5.66 23.76 -4.32
CA VAL A 140 5.88 25.05 -3.66
C VAL A 140 5.37 26.17 -4.56
#